data_AF-A0A513WWL6-F1
#
_entry.id   AF-A0A513WWL6-F1
#
_cell.length_a   1.000
_cell.length_b   1.000
_cell.length_c   1.000
_cell.angle_alpha   90.00
_cell.angle_beta   90.00
_cell.angle_gamma   90.00
#
_symmetry.space_group_name_H-M   'P 1'
#
loop_
_entity.id
_entity.type
_entity.pdbx_description
1 polymer ?
#
loop_
_entity_poly.entity_id
_entity_poly.type
_entity_poly.pdbx_seq_one_letter_code
_entity_poly.pdbx_strand_id
1 'polypeptide(L)'
;TPQPGVDPVEAAAAVAGESSTATWTVVWTDLLTACDVYRAKAYRVDPVPSAADQYFAYIAYECDLFEEGSLANMTASIIGNVFGFKAVAALRLEDMRIPYAYLKTFQGPATGIIVERERLDTFGRPLLGATVKPKLGLSGKNYGRVVYEGLRGGLDFLKDDENINSQPFMRWRERFLYCMEGINRASAASGEVKGSYLNCTAATMEEMYERADYAKAVGSVIVMIDLVIGYTAIQSMAIWSRKNDMILHLHRAGNSTYARQKNHGINFRVICKWMRMAGVDHIHAGTVVGKLEGDPLMVKGFYDTLRETELSVNLPQGIFFEMDWASLRKCCPVASGGIHCGQMHQLLYYLGDDVVLQFGGGTIGHPDGIQAGATANRVALEAMVLARNEGRDYVAEGPEILKDIAKLCGPLKTALDL
;
A
#
# COMPACT_ATOMS: atom_id res chain seq x y z
N THR A 1 25.67 -4.53 7.13
CA THR A 1 26.55 -4.80 8.29
C THR A 1 27.39 -6.03 8.01
N PRO A 2 28.69 -5.86 7.68
CA PRO A 2 29.63 -6.99 7.53
C PRO A 2 29.81 -7.75 8.86
N GLN A 3 30.28 -9.00 8.80
CA GLN A 3 30.79 -9.68 10.00
C GLN A 3 32.10 -9.03 10.49
N PRO A 4 32.46 -9.19 11.78
CA PRO A 4 33.76 -8.75 12.28
C PRO A 4 34.91 -9.32 11.44
N GLY A 5 35.81 -8.44 10.99
CA GLY A 5 36.97 -8.80 10.16
C GLY A 5 36.69 -8.87 8.65
N VAL A 6 35.44 -8.70 8.20
CA VAL A 6 35.10 -8.58 6.78
C VAL A 6 35.18 -7.11 6.36
N ASP A 7 35.97 -6.84 5.32
CA ASP A 7 36.08 -5.50 4.74
C ASP A 7 34.74 -5.04 4.12
N PRO A 8 34.30 -3.78 4.34
CA PRO A 8 33.03 -3.30 3.82
C PRO A 8 32.94 -3.23 2.29
N VAL A 9 34.07 -3.02 1.58
CA VAL A 9 34.11 -3.04 0.12
C VAL A 9 33.95 -4.48 -0.38
N GLU A 10 34.62 -5.44 0.27
CA GLU A 10 34.44 -6.87 -0.04
C GLU A 10 33.00 -7.33 0.21
N ALA A 11 32.38 -6.91 1.32
CA ALA A 11 30.97 -7.21 1.59
C ALA A 11 30.04 -6.64 0.51
N ALA A 12 30.30 -5.42 0.03
CA ALA A 12 29.54 -4.81 -1.06
C ALA A 12 29.77 -5.54 -2.40
N ALA A 13 31.01 -5.93 -2.69
CA ALA A 13 31.36 -6.70 -3.88
C ALA A 13 30.71 -8.10 -3.87
N ALA A 14 30.68 -8.78 -2.72
CA ALA A 14 30.02 -10.07 -2.56
C ALA A 14 28.50 -9.96 -2.81
N VAL A 15 27.85 -8.93 -2.29
CA VAL A 15 26.43 -8.67 -2.57
C VAL A 15 26.23 -8.41 -4.07
N ALA A 16 27.06 -7.58 -4.70
CA ALA A 16 26.95 -7.28 -6.14
C ALA A 16 27.17 -8.53 -7.00
N GLY A 17 28.18 -9.34 -6.70
CA GLY A 17 28.50 -10.55 -7.45
C GLY A 17 27.36 -11.56 -7.40
N GLU A 18 26.90 -11.92 -6.21
CA GLU A 18 25.93 -13.02 -6.01
C GLU A 18 24.46 -12.61 -6.16
N SER A 19 24.21 -11.34 -6.49
CA SER A 19 22.93 -10.84 -7.03
C SER A 19 22.98 -10.58 -8.54
N SER A 20 24.07 -10.98 -9.21
CA SER A 20 24.21 -10.89 -10.67
C SER A 20 24.76 -12.19 -11.27
N THR A 21 26.07 -12.37 -11.36
CA THR A 21 26.70 -13.43 -12.15
C THR A 21 27.77 -14.25 -11.42
N ALA A 22 28.16 -13.86 -10.20
CA ALA A 22 29.27 -14.50 -9.51
C ALA A 22 28.84 -15.75 -8.74
N THR A 23 29.85 -16.57 -8.42
CA THR A 23 29.77 -17.61 -7.38
C THR A 23 31.08 -17.59 -6.57
N TRP A 24 31.20 -18.45 -5.56
CA TRP A 24 32.30 -18.45 -4.60
C TRP A 24 33.70 -18.79 -5.16
N THR A 25 33.79 -19.28 -6.40
CA THR A 25 35.06 -19.60 -7.06
C THR A 25 35.04 -19.20 -8.52
N VAL A 26 36.22 -18.98 -9.11
CA VAL A 26 36.34 -18.61 -10.52
C VAL A 26 35.88 -19.76 -11.40
N VAL A 27 35.03 -19.44 -12.37
CA VAL A 27 34.54 -20.40 -13.37
C VAL A 27 34.98 -19.93 -14.76
N TRP A 28 35.61 -20.82 -15.52
CA TRP A 28 36.12 -20.47 -16.86
C TRP A 28 34.99 -20.14 -17.85
N THR A 29 33.76 -20.59 -17.57
CA THR A 29 32.57 -20.33 -18.37
C THR A 29 32.22 -18.84 -18.45
N ASP A 30 32.75 -18.00 -17.57
CA ASP A 30 32.70 -16.53 -17.72
C ASP A 30 33.21 -16.08 -19.10
N LEU A 31 34.26 -16.74 -19.61
CA LEU A 31 34.92 -16.44 -20.89
C LEU A 31 34.05 -16.77 -22.11
N LEU A 32 32.90 -17.42 -21.91
CA LEU A 32 31.92 -17.70 -22.96
C LEU A 32 30.87 -16.58 -23.11
N THR A 33 30.95 -15.53 -22.28
CA THR A 33 29.97 -14.45 -22.22
C THR A 33 30.65 -13.09 -22.31
N ALA A 34 29.88 -12.03 -22.55
CA ALA A 34 30.32 -10.65 -22.34
C ALA A 34 30.35 -10.32 -20.83
N CYS A 35 31.16 -11.04 -20.06
CA CYS A 35 31.12 -11.02 -18.59
C CYS A 35 31.33 -9.62 -17.99
N ASP A 36 32.09 -8.74 -18.65
CA ASP A 36 32.28 -7.35 -18.23
C ASP A 36 31.01 -6.52 -18.31
N VAL A 37 30.07 -6.86 -19.19
CA VAL A 37 28.74 -6.22 -19.28
C VAL A 37 27.87 -6.68 -18.11
N TYR A 38 27.71 -7.99 -17.93
CA TYR A 38 26.69 -8.56 -17.06
C TYR A 38 27.00 -8.53 -15.55
N ARG A 39 28.28 -8.43 -15.15
CA ARG A 39 28.62 -8.31 -13.71
C ARG A 39 27.97 -7.05 -13.13
N ALA A 40 27.29 -7.13 -12.01
CA ALA A 40 26.90 -5.92 -11.28
C ALA A 40 28.12 -5.29 -10.59
N LYS A 41 28.10 -3.97 -10.40
CA LYS A 41 29.23 -3.22 -9.83
C LYS A 41 28.80 -2.44 -8.59
N ALA A 42 29.40 -2.77 -7.45
CA ALA A 42 29.39 -1.89 -6.29
C ALA A 42 30.29 -0.69 -6.59
N TYR A 43 29.72 0.52 -6.64
CA TYR A 43 30.44 1.72 -7.11
C TYR A 43 30.63 2.79 -6.02
N ARG A 44 29.97 2.63 -4.87
CA ARG A 44 30.10 3.54 -3.72
C ARG A 44 29.77 2.80 -2.44
N VAL A 45 30.58 3.00 -1.40
CA VAL A 45 30.39 2.43 -0.07
C VAL A 45 30.64 3.53 0.96
N ASP A 46 29.59 3.97 1.65
CA ASP A 46 29.67 5.04 2.65
C ASP A 46 29.33 4.51 4.04
N PRO A 47 29.97 4.99 5.12
CA PRO A 47 29.53 4.68 6.47
C PRO A 47 28.14 5.28 6.75
N VAL A 48 27.31 4.55 7.49
CA VAL A 48 26.01 5.04 7.95
C VAL A 48 26.23 6.02 9.11
N PRO A 49 25.68 7.25 9.05
CA PRO A 49 25.81 8.22 10.15
C PRO A 49 25.34 7.63 11.48
N SER A 50 26.17 7.81 12.52
CA SER A 50 25.87 7.39 13.91
C SER A 50 25.64 5.89 14.11
N ALA A 51 26.04 5.03 13.16
CA ALA A 51 26.01 3.58 13.31
C ALA A 51 27.38 2.99 12.96
N ALA A 52 28.13 2.58 13.97
CA ALA A 52 29.41 1.88 13.78
C ALA A 52 29.20 0.59 12.97
N ASP A 53 30.14 0.29 12.08
CA ASP A 53 30.20 -0.94 11.26
C ASP A 53 28.98 -1.17 10.34
N GLN A 54 28.20 -0.12 10.08
CA GLN A 54 27.12 -0.12 9.09
C GLN A 54 27.49 0.77 7.92
N TYR A 55 27.13 0.30 6.71
CA TYR A 55 27.50 0.96 5.46
C TYR A 55 26.31 0.99 4.50
N PHE A 56 26.18 2.09 3.77
CA PHE A 56 25.40 2.15 2.54
C PHE A 56 26.28 1.68 1.39
N ALA A 57 25.86 0.60 0.72
CA ALA A 57 26.50 0.10 -0.49
C ALA A 57 25.60 0.36 -1.70
N TYR A 58 26.13 1.03 -2.72
CA TYR A 58 25.42 1.34 -3.95
C TYR A 58 25.89 0.42 -5.07
N ILE A 59 24.96 -0.30 -5.68
CA ILE A 59 25.23 -1.32 -6.69
C ILE A 59 24.47 -0.98 -7.97
N ALA A 60 25.17 -1.01 -9.10
CA ALA A 60 24.61 -0.84 -10.43
C ALA A 60 24.48 -2.20 -11.13
N TYR A 61 23.31 -2.43 -11.73
CA TYR A 61 22.97 -3.64 -12.47
C TYR A 61 22.66 -3.26 -13.92
N GLU A 62 23.12 -4.07 -14.86
CA GLU A 62 22.81 -3.88 -16.29
C GLU A 62 21.31 -4.17 -16.53
N CYS A 63 20.68 -3.43 -17.44
CA CYS A 63 19.25 -3.56 -17.73
C CYS A 63 18.90 -4.96 -18.25
N ASP A 64 19.78 -5.54 -19.07
CA ASP A 64 19.60 -6.84 -19.71
C ASP A 64 19.60 -8.03 -18.74
N LEU A 65 19.92 -7.81 -17.46
CA LEU A 65 19.83 -8.85 -16.43
C LEU A 65 18.38 -9.18 -16.04
N PHE A 66 17.43 -8.33 -16.40
CA PHE A 66 16.07 -8.38 -15.87
C PHE A 66 15.06 -8.69 -16.98
N GLU A 67 14.26 -9.74 -16.76
CA GLU A 67 13.13 -10.09 -17.62
C GLU A 67 12.10 -8.96 -17.65
N GLU A 68 11.70 -8.55 -18.85
CA GLU A 68 10.80 -7.43 -19.07
C GLU A 68 9.45 -7.66 -18.39
N GLY A 69 9.08 -6.74 -17.49
CA GLY A 69 7.77 -6.77 -16.85
C GLY A 69 7.64 -7.85 -15.78
N SER A 70 8.74 -8.42 -15.29
CA SER A 70 8.75 -9.50 -14.30
C SER A 70 9.29 -9.02 -12.96
N LEU A 71 8.39 -8.79 -11.99
CA LEU A 71 8.80 -8.49 -10.62
C LEU A 71 9.45 -9.72 -9.97
N ALA A 72 8.97 -10.91 -10.28
CA ALA A 72 9.53 -12.17 -9.80
C ALA A 72 11.02 -12.29 -10.18
N ASN A 73 11.37 -12.05 -11.46
CA ASN A 73 12.75 -12.12 -11.92
C ASN A 73 13.64 -11.05 -11.25
N MET A 74 13.22 -9.77 -11.24
CA MET A 74 14.00 -8.72 -10.58
C MET A 74 14.27 -9.04 -9.10
N THR A 75 13.25 -9.53 -8.38
CA THR A 75 13.43 -9.89 -6.96
C THR A 75 14.28 -11.14 -6.77
N ALA A 76 14.22 -12.12 -7.68
CA ALA A 76 15.09 -13.30 -7.64
C ALA A 76 16.57 -12.91 -7.68
N SER A 77 16.95 -11.90 -8.48
CA SER A 77 18.33 -11.41 -8.52
C SER A 77 18.68 -10.57 -7.29
N ILE A 78 17.91 -9.51 -7.02
CA ILE A 78 18.29 -8.48 -6.03
C ILE A 78 18.20 -8.96 -4.59
N ILE A 79 17.22 -9.82 -4.27
CA ILE A 79 16.98 -10.28 -2.89
C ILE A 79 17.05 -11.80 -2.72
N GLY A 80 17.40 -12.56 -3.77
CA GLY A 80 17.32 -14.03 -3.77
C GLY A 80 18.15 -14.69 -2.68
N ASN A 81 19.47 -14.47 -2.73
CA ASN A 81 20.43 -15.21 -1.88
C ASN A 81 21.19 -14.32 -0.88
N VAL A 82 21.44 -13.06 -1.23
CA VAL A 82 22.43 -12.18 -0.56
C VAL A 82 22.10 -11.87 0.90
N PHE A 83 20.84 -12.01 1.33
CA PHE A 83 20.43 -11.81 2.72
C PHE A 83 20.86 -12.95 3.66
N GLY A 84 21.19 -14.13 3.11
CA GLY A 84 21.65 -15.31 3.85
C GLY A 84 23.16 -15.47 3.93
N PHE A 85 23.94 -14.50 3.45
CA PHE A 85 25.39 -14.61 3.35
C PHE A 85 26.07 -14.60 4.70
N LYS A 86 26.89 -15.63 4.99
CA LYS A 86 27.59 -15.76 6.28
C LYS A 86 28.49 -14.56 6.59
N ALA A 87 29.13 -13.98 5.58
CA ALA A 87 30.02 -12.82 5.70
C ALA A 87 29.28 -11.49 6.00
N VAL A 88 27.96 -11.47 5.91
CA VAL A 88 27.12 -10.29 6.15
C VAL A 88 26.19 -10.57 7.33
N ALA A 89 26.46 -9.96 8.49
CA ALA A 89 25.68 -10.16 9.70
C ALA A 89 24.23 -9.65 9.55
N ALA A 90 24.03 -8.56 8.81
CA ALA A 90 22.71 -8.04 8.46
C ALA A 90 22.76 -7.23 7.16
N LEU A 91 21.70 -7.35 6.35
CA LEU A 91 21.54 -6.64 5.09
C LEU A 91 20.13 -6.06 5.02
N ARG A 92 20.00 -4.81 4.58
CA ARG A 92 18.71 -4.18 4.33
C ARG A 92 18.71 -3.48 2.97
N LEU A 93 17.72 -3.78 2.14
CA LEU A 93 17.48 -3.08 0.88
C LEU A 93 16.69 -1.80 1.18
N GLU A 94 17.35 -0.66 1.13
CA GLU A 94 16.74 0.63 1.49
C GLU A 94 16.00 1.27 0.31
N ASP A 95 16.59 1.35 -0.88
CA ASP A 95 15.96 2.01 -2.02
C ASP A 95 16.46 1.42 -3.34
N MET A 96 15.71 1.66 -4.41
CA MET A 96 16.08 1.24 -5.77
C MET A 96 15.75 2.35 -6.77
N ARG A 97 16.69 2.65 -7.67
CA ARG A 97 16.41 3.43 -8.88
C ARG A 97 16.00 2.48 -9.98
N ILE A 98 14.74 2.52 -10.40
CA ILE A 98 14.28 1.72 -11.54
C ILE A 98 14.37 2.59 -12.79
N PRO A 99 15.13 2.20 -13.83
CA PRO A 99 15.33 3.04 -14.99
C PRO A 99 14.05 3.15 -15.83
N TYR A 100 13.90 4.27 -16.53
CA TYR A 100 12.77 4.56 -17.42
C TYR A 100 12.48 3.38 -18.38
N ALA A 101 13.52 2.86 -19.04
CA ALA A 101 13.40 1.76 -20.00
C ALA A 101 12.74 0.51 -19.39
N TYR A 102 13.15 0.12 -18.18
CA TYR A 102 12.56 -1.02 -17.48
C TYR A 102 11.15 -0.71 -16.97
N LEU A 103 10.88 0.50 -16.47
CA LEU A 103 9.51 0.88 -16.07
C LEU A 103 8.51 0.77 -17.22
N LYS A 104 8.91 1.08 -18.46
CA LYS A 104 8.02 1.00 -19.65
C LYS A 104 7.63 -0.42 -20.03
N THR A 105 8.28 -1.45 -19.48
CA THR A 105 7.87 -2.84 -19.68
C THR A 105 6.73 -3.26 -18.73
N PHE A 106 6.42 -2.45 -17.71
CA PHE A 106 5.34 -2.70 -16.75
C PHE A 106 4.08 -1.91 -17.09
N GLN A 107 2.93 -2.46 -16.71
CA GLN A 107 1.63 -1.80 -16.89
C GLN A 107 1.46 -0.54 -16.01
N GLY A 108 1.99 -0.58 -14.78
CA GLY A 108 1.60 0.35 -13.73
C GLY A 108 0.15 0.13 -13.23
N PRO A 109 -0.35 0.98 -12.30
CA PRO A 109 -1.66 0.82 -11.68
C PRO A 109 -2.82 0.62 -12.67
N ALA A 110 -3.66 -0.40 -12.45
CA ALA A 110 -4.78 -0.77 -13.34
C ALA A 110 -5.77 0.37 -13.61
N THR A 111 -6.00 1.24 -12.66
CA THR A 111 -6.89 2.40 -12.73
C THR A 111 -6.10 3.67 -12.42
N GLY A 112 -5.38 3.67 -11.30
CA GLY A 112 -4.66 4.82 -10.75
C GLY A 112 -5.58 5.94 -10.23
N ILE A 113 -4.98 6.85 -9.45
CA ILE A 113 -5.72 7.88 -8.68
C ILE A 113 -6.71 8.69 -9.52
N ILE A 114 -6.27 9.15 -10.70
CA ILE A 114 -7.09 10.06 -11.52
C ILE A 114 -8.38 9.37 -12.00
N VAL A 115 -8.23 8.23 -12.67
CA VAL A 115 -9.37 7.49 -13.24
C VAL A 115 -10.24 6.89 -12.14
N GLU A 116 -9.66 6.54 -10.98
CA GLU A 116 -10.45 6.12 -9.83
C GLU A 116 -11.40 7.23 -9.38
N ARG A 117 -10.90 8.46 -9.19
CA ARG A 117 -11.75 9.58 -8.78
C ARG A 117 -12.82 9.90 -9.80
N GLU A 118 -12.50 9.81 -11.10
CA GLU A 118 -13.47 9.96 -12.19
C GLU A 118 -14.57 8.89 -12.14
N ARG A 119 -14.21 7.61 -11.89
CA ARG A 119 -15.18 6.51 -11.77
C ARG A 119 -16.10 6.65 -10.55
N LEU A 120 -15.60 7.24 -9.47
CA LEU A 120 -16.34 7.45 -8.22
C LEU A 120 -17.05 8.80 -8.15
N ASP A 121 -16.81 9.70 -9.11
CA ASP A 121 -17.25 11.10 -9.09
C ASP A 121 -16.96 11.80 -7.75
N THR A 122 -15.77 11.57 -7.18
CA THR A 122 -15.40 12.05 -5.84
C THR A 122 -14.06 12.78 -5.86
N PHE A 123 -14.11 14.10 -5.64
CA PHE A 123 -12.97 15.01 -5.77
C PHE A 123 -12.80 15.92 -4.53
N GLY A 124 -11.61 16.50 -4.38
CA GLY A 124 -11.35 17.57 -3.40
C GLY A 124 -11.23 17.12 -1.94
N ARG A 125 -11.31 15.83 -1.65
CA ARG A 125 -11.09 15.25 -0.31
C ARG A 125 -10.49 13.85 -0.38
N PRO A 126 -9.89 13.37 0.73
CA PRO A 126 -9.66 11.94 0.93
C PRO A 126 -10.92 11.10 0.77
N LEU A 127 -10.72 9.87 0.31
CA LEU A 127 -11.76 8.85 0.32
C LEU A 127 -11.86 8.24 1.71
N LEU A 128 -13.05 7.84 2.12
CA LEU A 128 -13.33 7.23 3.42
C LEU A 128 -13.65 5.75 3.28
N GLY A 129 -12.97 4.93 4.09
CA GLY A 129 -13.19 3.50 4.15
C GLY A 129 -13.41 2.98 5.58
N ALA A 130 -13.86 1.73 5.70
CA ALA A 130 -13.79 1.00 6.96
C ALA A 130 -13.66 -0.52 6.75
N THR A 131 -12.77 -1.16 7.50
CA THR A 131 -12.74 -2.63 7.58
C THR A 131 -13.89 -3.13 8.43
N VAL A 132 -14.69 -4.05 7.91
CA VAL A 132 -15.75 -4.73 8.68
C VAL A 132 -15.17 -5.42 9.91
N LYS A 133 -15.91 -5.40 11.04
CA LYS A 133 -15.55 -6.01 12.32
C LYS A 133 -16.72 -6.82 12.90
N PRO A 134 -16.44 -7.87 13.72
CA PRO A 134 -15.12 -8.42 14.08
C PRO A 134 -14.37 -8.98 12.87
N LYS A 135 -13.06 -9.21 12.99
CA LYS A 135 -12.23 -9.67 11.85
C LYS A 135 -12.79 -10.93 11.20
N LEU A 136 -13.17 -11.92 12.02
CA LEU A 136 -13.71 -13.21 11.61
C LEU A 136 -15.00 -13.52 12.37
N GLY A 137 -15.86 -14.38 11.81
CA GLY A 137 -17.02 -14.95 12.50
C GLY A 137 -18.39 -14.40 12.10
N LEU A 138 -18.47 -13.31 11.33
CA LEU A 138 -19.74 -12.84 10.75
C LEU A 138 -20.20 -13.75 9.61
N SER A 139 -21.50 -13.99 9.52
CA SER A 139 -22.13 -14.62 8.34
C SER A 139 -22.23 -13.64 7.17
N GLY A 140 -22.44 -14.15 5.94
CA GLY A 140 -22.57 -13.32 4.74
C GLY A 140 -23.65 -12.25 4.84
N LYS A 141 -24.82 -12.62 5.38
CA LYS A 141 -25.95 -11.70 5.60
C LYS A 141 -25.59 -10.55 6.54
N ASN A 142 -24.94 -10.86 7.67
CA ASN A 142 -24.55 -9.84 8.64
C ASN A 142 -23.38 -9.00 8.12
N TYR A 143 -22.49 -9.57 7.30
CA TYR A 143 -21.46 -8.80 6.60
C TYR A 143 -22.08 -7.73 5.70
N GLY A 144 -23.05 -8.12 4.86
CA GLY A 144 -23.79 -7.18 4.00
C GLY A 144 -24.58 -6.13 4.78
N ARG A 145 -25.11 -6.47 5.96
CA ARG A 145 -25.72 -5.50 6.88
C ARG A 145 -24.70 -4.43 7.30
N VAL A 146 -23.53 -4.83 7.80
CA VAL A 146 -22.50 -3.88 8.24
C VAL A 146 -22.05 -2.98 7.08
N VAL A 147 -21.84 -3.56 5.89
CA VAL A 147 -21.51 -2.81 4.67
C VAL A 147 -22.58 -1.76 4.36
N TYR A 148 -23.86 -2.14 4.36
CA TYR A 148 -24.93 -1.19 4.12
C TYR A 148 -24.96 -0.04 5.15
N GLU A 149 -24.91 -0.35 6.44
CA GLU A 149 -25.00 0.67 7.49
C GLU A 149 -23.82 1.66 7.41
N GLY A 150 -22.61 1.17 7.15
CA GLY A 150 -21.43 2.04 7.02
C GLY A 150 -21.46 2.92 5.78
N LEU A 151 -21.83 2.38 4.62
CA LEU A 151 -21.92 3.15 3.37
C LEU A 151 -23.04 4.18 3.43
N ARG A 152 -24.21 3.80 3.96
CA ARG A 152 -25.35 4.71 4.12
C ARG A 152 -25.03 5.88 5.06
N GLY A 153 -24.22 5.66 6.08
CA GLY A 153 -23.78 6.71 7.00
C GLY A 153 -22.75 7.69 6.42
N GLY A 154 -22.24 7.47 5.19
CA GLY A 154 -21.40 8.44 4.49
C GLY A 154 -19.99 7.99 4.14
N LEU A 155 -19.61 6.74 4.44
CA LEU A 155 -18.35 6.17 3.93
C LEU A 155 -18.44 5.95 2.41
N ASP A 156 -17.33 6.14 1.70
CA ASP A 156 -17.24 5.81 0.27
C ASP A 156 -17.09 4.29 0.09
N PHE A 157 -16.35 3.67 1.01
CA PHE A 157 -16.02 2.27 0.98
C PHE A 157 -16.19 1.54 2.32
N LEU A 158 -16.45 0.24 2.24
CA LEU A 158 -16.02 -0.72 3.25
C LEU A 158 -15.01 -1.70 2.66
N LYS A 159 -14.51 -2.64 3.46
CA LYS A 159 -13.70 -3.74 2.96
C LYS A 159 -13.86 -5.00 3.79
N ASP A 160 -13.65 -6.13 3.11
CA ASP A 160 -13.32 -7.37 3.75
C ASP A 160 -12.06 -7.19 4.62
N ASP A 161 -11.96 -7.92 5.73
CA ASP A 161 -10.71 -8.01 6.49
C ASP A 161 -9.69 -8.86 5.71
N GLU A 162 -8.38 -8.66 5.90
CA GLU A 162 -7.35 -9.36 5.11
C GLU A 162 -7.41 -10.89 5.28
N ASN A 163 -7.94 -11.35 6.41
CA ASN A 163 -8.12 -12.76 6.68
C ASN A 163 -9.55 -13.27 6.42
N ILE A 164 -10.44 -12.47 5.82
CA ILE A 164 -11.74 -12.92 5.31
C ILE A 164 -11.55 -13.36 3.86
N ASN A 165 -11.60 -14.67 3.62
CA ASN A 165 -11.51 -15.25 2.28
C ASN A 165 -12.77 -16.10 2.04
N SER A 166 -12.73 -17.38 2.41
CA SER A 166 -13.88 -18.28 2.39
C SER A 166 -13.76 -19.32 3.49
N GLN A 167 -14.47 -19.10 4.59
CA GLN A 167 -14.37 -19.90 5.80
C GLN A 167 -15.65 -20.70 6.07
N PRO A 168 -15.63 -21.71 6.96
CA PRO A 168 -16.83 -22.45 7.34
C PRO A 168 -17.98 -21.56 7.83
N PHE A 169 -17.70 -20.44 8.50
CA PHE A 169 -18.73 -19.52 9.01
C PHE A 169 -19.31 -18.57 7.94
N MET A 170 -18.64 -18.43 6.78
CA MET A 170 -19.07 -17.55 5.69
C MET A 170 -18.31 -17.92 4.40
N ARG A 171 -19.02 -18.50 3.44
CA ARG A 171 -18.48 -18.73 2.09
C ARG A 171 -18.48 -17.44 1.28
N TRP A 172 -17.49 -17.31 0.40
CA TRP A 172 -17.23 -16.03 -0.28
C TRP A 172 -18.39 -15.56 -1.17
N ARG A 173 -19.09 -16.49 -1.85
CA ARG A 173 -20.24 -16.15 -2.72
C ARG A 173 -21.40 -15.52 -1.95
N GLU A 174 -21.71 -16.06 -0.76
CA GLU A 174 -22.73 -15.49 0.12
C GLU A 174 -22.38 -14.06 0.49
N ARG A 175 -21.12 -13.83 0.90
CA ARG A 175 -20.62 -12.51 1.26
C ARG A 175 -20.73 -11.54 0.10
N PHE A 176 -20.29 -11.92 -1.10
CA PHE A 176 -20.30 -11.04 -2.27
C PHE A 176 -21.72 -10.59 -2.62
N LEU A 177 -22.69 -11.52 -2.66
CA LEU A 177 -24.08 -11.20 -2.96
C LEU A 177 -24.71 -10.26 -1.91
N TYR A 178 -24.56 -10.55 -0.62
CA TYR A 178 -25.10 -9.70 0.44
C TYR A 178 -24.40 -8.35 0.53
N CYS A 179 -23.10 -8.27 0.20
CA CYS A 179 -22.40 -6.98 0.10
C CYS A 179 -22.89 -6.16 -1.08
N MET A 180 -23.08 -6.75 -2.26
CA MET A 180 -23.60 -6.02 -3.42
C MET A 180 -25.02 -5.50 -3.21
N GLU A 181 -25.87 -6.26 -2.51
CA GLU A 181 -27.17 -5.76 -2.06
C GLU A 181 -27.01 -4.54 -1.13
N GLY A 182 -26.10 -4.62 -0.15
CA GLY A 182 -25.81 -3.50 0.75
C GLY A 182 -25.27 -2.27 0.03
N ILE A 183 -24.37 -2.45 -0.94
CA ILE A 183 -23.76 -1.40 -1.75
C ILE A 183 -24.84 -0.68 -2.57
N ASN A 184 -25.64 -1.43 -3.33
CA ASN A 184 -26.68 -0.83 -4.19
C ASN A 184 -27.75 -0.10 -3.38
N ARG A 185 -28.17 -0.65 -2.23
CA ARG A 185 -29.11 0.05 -1.34
C ARG A 185 -28.53 1.34 -0.76
N ALA A 186 -27.23 1.38 -0.44
CA ALA A 186 -26.59 2.59 0.07
C ALA A 186 -26.39 3.64 -1.03
N SER A 187 -26.03 3.22 -2.25
CA SER A 187 -25.94 4.10 -3.41
C SER A 187 -27.31 4.70 -3.74
N ALA A 188 -28.37 3.89 -3.84
CA ALA A 188 -29.72 4.38 -4.08
C ALA A 188 -30.24 5.34 -3.00
N ALA A 189 -29.78 5.19 -1.75
CA ALA A 189 -30.17 6.05 -0.63
C ALA A 189 -29.40 7.38 -0.56
N SER A 190 -28.22 7.47 -1.18
CA SER A 190 -27.33 8.63 -1.08
C SER A 190 -27.12 9.37 -2.40
N GLY A 191 -27.34 8.71 -3.54
CA GLY A 191 -26.97 9.22 -4.86
C GLY A 191 -25.47 9.15 -5.16
N GLU A 192 -24.64 8.64 -4.25
CA GLU A 192 -23.19 8.50 -4.44
C GLU A 192 -22.82 7.11 -4.98
N VAL A 193 -21.74 7.02 -5.76
CA VAL A 193 -21.12 5.73 -6.09
C VAL A 193 -20.52 5.14 -4.81
N LYS A 194 -20.80 3.86 -4.52
CA LYS A 194 -20.35 3.17 -3.32
C LYS A 194 -19.64 1.86 -3.67
N GLY A 195 -18.79 1.37 -2.77
CA GLY A 195 -18.17 0.05 -2.94
C GLY A 195 -17.82 -0.64 -1.62
N SER A 196 -17.49 -1.93 -1.70
CA SER A 196 -16.79 -2.63 -0.64
C SER A 196 -15.71 -3.50 -1.25
N TYR A 197 -14.50 -3.52 -0.70
CA TYR A 197 -13.40 -4.27 -1.32
C TYR A 197 -13.61 -5.76 -1.09
N LEU A 198 -14.11 -6.44 -2.12
CA LEU A 198 -14.38 -7.88 -2.10
C LEU A 198 -13.07 -8.66 -2.20
N ASN A 199 -12.71 -9.42 -1.17
CA ASN A 199 -11.43 -10.10 -1.10
C ASN A 199 -11.37 -11.34 -2.00
N CYS A 200 -10.55 -11.24 -3.04
CA CYS A 200 -10.32 -12.28 -4.04
C CYS A 200 -9.13 -13.18 -3.69
N THR A 201 -8.37 -12.90 -2.62
CA THR A 201 -7.27 -13.76 -2.15
C THR A 201 -7.72 -15.21 -1.95
N ALA A 202 -7.03 -16.13 -2.60
CA ALA A 202 -7.28 -17.57 -2.51
C ALA A 202 -5.98 -18.37 -2.61
N ALA A 203 -6.08 -19.68 -2.47
CA ALA A 203 -4.92 -20.58 -2.47
C ALA A 203 -4.33 -20.81 -3.86
N THR A 204 -5.14 -20.73 -4.92
CA THR A 204 -4.71 -20.95 -6.31
C THR A 204 -5.20 -19.84 -7.21
N MET A 205 -4.54 -19.64 -8.35
CA MET A 205 -4.91 -18.62 -9.33
C MET A 205 -6.31 -18.86 -9.91
N GLU A 206 -6.70 -20.12 -10.09
CA GLU A 206 -8.02 -20.50 -10.62
C GLU A 206 -9.13 -20.01 -9.69
N GLU A 207 -9.00 -20.25 -8.39
CA GLU A 207 -9.97 -19.78 -7.38
C GLU A 207 -9.94 -18.25 -7.22
N MET A 208 -8.77 -17.61 -7.40
CA MET A 208 -8.67 -16.15 -7.43
C MET A 208 -9.43 -15.55 -8.62
N TYR A 209 -9.23 -16.11 -9.81
CA TYR A 209 -9.96 -15.68 -11.02
C TYR A 209 -11.46 -15.93 -10.89
N GLU A 210 -11.87 -17.08 -10.37
CA GLU A 210 -13.28 -17.40 -10.13
C GLU A 210 -13.97 -16.34 -9.26
N ARG A 211 -13.27 -15.87 -8.21
CA ARG A 211 -13.78 -14.80 -7.33
C ARG A 211 -13.81 -13.44 -8.04
N ALA A 212 -12.75 -13.10 -8.74
CA ALA A 212 -12.64 -11.83 -9.45
C ALA A 212 -13.69 -11.71 -10.56
N ASP A 213 -13.85 -12.76 -11.37
CA ASP A 213 -14.86 -12.85 -12.42
C ASP A 213 -16.27 -12.78 -11.83
N TYR A 214 -16.51 -13.42 -10.68
CA TYR A 214 -17.79 -13.29 -9.99
C TYR A 214 -18.04 -11.87 -9.47
N ALA A 215 -17.04 -11.20 -8.88
CA ALA A 215 -17.13 -9.81 -8.44
C ALA A 215 -17.45 -8.85 -9.60
N LYS A 216 -16.85 -9.09 -10.77
CA LYS A 216 -17.17 -8.39 -12.01
C LYS A 216 -18.61 -8.67 -12.45
N ALA A 217 -19.03 -9.93 -12.47
CA ALA A 217 -20.36 -10.33 -12.92
C ALA A 217 -21.49 -9.71 -12.09
N VAL A 218 -21.27 -9.50 -10.79
CA VAL A 218 -22.23 -8.82 -9.90
C VAL A 218 -22.11 -7.29 -9.90
N GLY A 219 -21.17 -6.72 -10.67
CA GLY A 219 -21.03 -5.27 -10.86
C GLY A 219 -20.30 -4.55 -9.73
N SER A 220 -19.37 -5.20 -9.02
CA SER A 220 -18.51 -4.48 -8.06
C SER A 220 -17.60 -3.48 -8.78
N VAL A 221 -17.34 -2.33 -8.16
CA VAL A 221 -16.39 -1.32 -8.67
C VAL A 221 -14.93 -1.63 -8.25
N ILE A 222 -14.75 -2.44 -7.21
CA ILE A 222 -13.47 -2.68 -6.57
C ILE A 222 -13.36 -4.09 -5.97
N VAL A 223 -12.18 -4.67 -6.05
CA VAL A 223 -11.79 -5.91 -5.34
C VAL A 223 -10.53 -5.66 -4.51
N MET A 224 -10.24 -6.56 -3.56
CA MET A 224 -8.96 -6.56 -2.87
C MET A 224 -8.22 -7.89 -2.97
N ILE A 225 -6.90 -7.78 -2.81
CA ILE A 225 -5.94 -8.87 -2.70
C ILE A 225 -4.97 -8.60 -1.55
N ASP A 226 -4.34 -9.66 -1.05
CA ASP A 226 -3.37 -9.60 0.03
C ASP A 226 -1.96 -9.88 -0.48
N LEU A 227 -0.96 -9.13 -0.01
CA LEU A 227 0.45 -9.26 -0.43
C LEU A 227 1.01 -10.69 -0.32
N VAL A 228 0.46 -11.51 0.60
CA VAL A 228 0.87 -12.90 0.82
C VAL A 228 0.62 -13.83 -0.36
N ILE A 229 -0.18 -13.45 -1.36
CA ILE A 229 -0.39 -14.26 -2.57
C ILE A 229 0.85 -14.29 -3.47
N GLY A 230 1.81 -13.39 -3.26
CA GLY A 230 3.05 -13.31 -4.03
C GLY A 230 2.96 -12.48 -5.32
N TYR A 231 4.12 -12.06 -5.82
CA TYR A 231 4.24 -11.06 -6.88
C TYR A 231 3.64 -11.52 -8.22
N THR A 232 3.81 -12.79 -8.59
CA THR A 232 3.25 -13.34 -9.85
C THR A 232 1.72 -13.28 -9.87
N ALA A 233 1.07 -13.64 -8.76
CA ALA A 233 -0.37 -13.55 -8.62
C ALA A 233 -0.85 -12.08 -8.62
N ILE A 234 -0.12 -11.19 -7.92
CA ILE A 234 -0.42 -9.73 -7.91
C ILE A 234 -0.38 -9.15 -9.33
N GLN A 235 0.68 -9.42 -10.11
CA GLN A 235 0.78 -8.95 -11.49
C GLN A 235 -0.34 -9.50 -12.37
N SER A 236 -0.67 -10.79 -12.20
CA SER A 236 -1.78 -11.43 -12.92
C SER A 236 -3.13 -10.77 -12.61
N MET A 237 -3.38 -10.45 -11.34
CA MET A 237 -4.58 -9.74 -10.91
C MET A 237 -4.60 -8.29 -11.38
N ALA A 238 -3.47 -7.59 -11.41
CA ALA A 238 -3.39 -6.22 -11.93
C ALA A 238 -3.70 -6.13 -13.44
N ILE A 239 -3.21 -7.10 -14.22
CA ILE A 239 -3.52 -7.22 -15.65
C ILE A 239 -5.01 -7.54 -15.84
N TRP A 240 -5.54 -8.49 -15.05
CA TRP A 240 -6.97 -8.82 -15.08
C TRP A 240 -7.83 -7.61 -14.73
N SER A 241 -7.48 -6.86 -13.68
CA SER A 241 -8.21 -5.68 -13.23
C SER A 241 -8.29 -4.60 -14.31
N ARG A 242 -7.17 -4.33 -15.01
CA ARG A 242 -7.14 -3.40 -16.15
C ARG A 242 -8.07 -3.86 -17.27
N LYS A 243 -8.03 -5.15 -17.63
CA LYS A 243 -8.84 -5.72 -18.74
C LYS A 243 -10.33 -5.81 -18.41
N ASN A 244 -10.69 -5.72 -17.13
CA ASN A 244 -12.05 -5.92 -16.64
C ASN A 244 -12.62 -4.69 -15.92
N ASP A 245 -12.00 -3.53 -16.09
CA ASP A 245 -12.43 -2.25 -15.52
C ASP A 245 -12.62 -2.27 -13.99
N MET A 246 -11.79 -3.03 -13.29
CA MET A 246 -11.88 -3.22 -11.84
C MET A 246 -10.79 -2.44 -11.10
N ILE A 247 -11.14 -1.71 -10.04
CA ILE A 247 -10.15 -1.10 -9.15
C ILE A 247 -9.52 -2.20 -8.28
N LEU A 248 -8.19 -2.19 -8.14
CA LEU A 248 -7.45 -3.22 -7.40
C LEU A 248 -6.82 -2.70 -6.10
N HIS A 249 -7.39 -3.07 -4.97
CA HIS A 249 -6.84 -2.75 -3.67
C HIS A 249 -5.85 -3.80 -3.16
N LEU A 250 -4.64 -3.37 -2.75
CA LEU A 250 -3.67 -4.24 -2.09
C LEU A 250 -3.59 -4.00 -0.58
N HIS A 251 -3.91 -5.04 0.19
CA HIS A 251 -3.57 -5.09 1.60
C HIS A 251 -2.17 -5.68 1.81
N ARG A 252 -1.32 -5.03 2.61
CA ARG A 252 0.10 -5.41 2.79
C ARG A 252 0.36 -6.51 3.83
N ALA A 253 -0.51 -7.51 3.89
CA ALA A 253 -0.37 -8.62 4.86
C ALA A 253 1.04 -9.23 4.77
N GLY A 254 1.69 -9.45 5.92
CA GLY A 254 3.04 -10.02 5.99
C GLY A 254 4.20 -9.03 5.78
N ASN A 255 3.97 -7.81 5.27
CA ASN A 255 5.03 -6.84 4.98
C ASN A 255 5.98 -6.57 6.17
N SER A 256 5.42 -6.39 7.37
CA SER A 256 6.22 -6.03 8.55
C SER A 256 7.15 -7.14 9.05
N THR A 257 7.07 -8.36 8.50
CA THR A 257 8.02 -9.44 8.80
C THR A 257 9.44 -9.11 8.36
N TYR A 258 9.59 -8.34 7.27
CA TYR A 258 10.88 -7.91 6.73
C TYR A 258 11.03 -6.39 6.64
N ALA A 259 9.97 -5.60 6.82
CA ALA A 259 10.05 -4.14 6.70
C ALA A 259 10.26 -3.38 8.02
N ARG A 260 10.04 -4.03 9.17
CA ARG A 260 10.02 -3.35 10.47
C ARG A 260 11.40 -2.97 11.00
N GLN A 261 12.35 -3.88 10.93
CA GLN A 261 13.67 -3.69 11.54
C GLN A 261 14.55 -2.82 10.63
N LYS A 262 15.32 -1.90 11.23
CA LYS A 262 16.18 -0.97 10.47
C LYS A 262 17.51 -1.60 10.04
N ASN A 263 17.95 -2.65 10.71
CA ASN A 263 19.22 -3.33 10.41
C ASN A 263 19.10 -4.39 9.31
N HIS A 264 17.94 -5.01 9.13
CA HIS A 264 17.77 -6.14 8.22
C HIS A 264 16.40 -6.12 7.50
N GLY A 265 16.38 -6.56 6.24
CA GLY A 265 15.16 -6.81 5.47
C GLY A 265 14.95 -5.85 4.30
N ILE A 266 13.71 -5.44 4.03
CA ILE A 266 13.39 -4.60 2.85
C ILE A 266 12.59 -3.40 3.33
N ASN A 267 13.08 -2.20 3.08
CA ASN A 267 12.33 -1.00 3.43
C ASN A 267 11.03 -0.95 2.63
N PHE A 268 9.94 -0.54 3.27
CA PHE A 268 8.63 -0.51 2.63
C PHE A 268 8.57 0.39 1.39
N ARG A 269 9.43 1.41 1.25
CA ARG A 269 9.49 2.22 0.01
C ARG A 269 9.82 1.39 -1.22
N VAL A 270 10.65 0.36 -1.07
CA VAL A 270 11.02 -0.54 -2.17
C VAL A 270 9.79 -1.36 -2.57
N ILE A 271 9.03 -1.84 -1.59
CA ILE A 271 7.75 -2.53 -1.82
C ILE A 271 6.74 -1.58 -2.49
N CYS A 272 6.67 -0.30 -2.09
CA CYS A 272 5.84 0.70 -2.79
C CYS A 272 6.20 0.79 -4.27
N LYS A 273 7.51 0.83 -4.60
CA LYS A 273 7.96 0.88 -5.99
C LYS A 273 7.54 -0.36 -6.76
N TRP A 274 7.80 -1.54 -6.19
CA TRP A 274 7.45 -2.82 -6.79
C TRP A 274 5.95 -2.98 -7.01
N MET A 275 5.12 -2.55 -6.05
CA MET A 275 3.66 -2.68 -6.18
C MET A 275 3.06 -1.65 -7.14
N ARG A 276 3.64 -0.44 -7.23
CA ARG A 276 3.28 0.52 -8.29
C ARG A 276 3.63 -0.02 -9.67
N MET A 277 4.80 -0.65 -9.84
CA MET A 277 5.16 -1.35 -11.08
C MET A 277 4.22 -2.53 -11.37
N ALA A 278 3.96 -3.38 -10.37
CA ALA A 278 3.10 -4.56 -10.50
C ALA A 278 1.66 -4.20 -10.90
N GLY A 279 1.18 -3.03 -10.48
CA GLY A 279 0.00 -2.40 -11.04
C GLY A 279 -1.23 -2.39 -10.15
N VAL A 280 -1.04 -2.37 -8.82
CA VAL A 280 -2.15 -2.18 -7.87
C VAL A 280 -2.59 -0.72 -7.80
N ASP A 281 -3.87 -0.49 -7.58
CA ASP A 281 -4.45 0.86 -7.50
C ASP A 281 -4.32 1.46 -6.12
N HIS A 282 -4.53 0.65 -5.08
CA HIS A 282 -4.31 1.05 -3.69
C HIS A 282 -3.22 0.23 -3.03
N ILE A 283 -2.53 0.85 -2.08
CA ILE A 283 -1.70 0.12 -1.12
C ILE A 283 -1.72 0.79 0.26
N HIS A 284 -1.78 -0.01 1.32
CA HIS A 284 -1.66 0.48 2.70
C HIS A 284 -0.27 1.09 2.95
N ALA A 285 -0.20 2.38 3.28
CA ALA A 285 1.05 3.13 3.36
C ALA A 285 1.37 3.70 4.76
N GLY A 286 0.56 3.37 5.77
CA GLY A 286 0.76 3.83 7.15
C GLY A 286 -0.04 5.09 7.47
N THR A 287 -0.15 5.39 8.77
CA THR A 287 -1.05 6.40 9.33
C THR A 287 -0.35 7.50 10.12
N VAL A 288 0.93 7.34 10.44
CA VAL A 288 1.70 8.16 11.39
C VAL A 288 1.19 8.06 12.84
N VAL A 289 -0.08 8.42 13.07
CA VAL A 289 -0.70 8.58 14.40
C VAL A 289 -1.57 7.38 14.83
N GLY A 290 -1.65 6.34 14.01
CA GLY A 290 -2.42 5.14 14.33
C GLY A 290 -1.63 4.12 15.14
N LYS A 291 -2.18 2.91 15.27
CA LYS A 291 -1.61 1.85 16.11
C LYS A 291 -0.40 1.11 15.52
N LEU A 292 -0.09 1.35 14.25
CA LEU A 292 0.97 0.65 13.52
C LEU A 292 2.16 1.60 13.34
N GLU A 293 3.38 1.05 13.33
CA GLU A 293 4.62 1.79 13.10
C GLU A 293 4.52 2.70 11.85
N GLY A 294 4.99 3.94 11.98
CA GLY A 294 5.05 4.90 10.87
C GLY A 294 5.68 6.22 11.28
N ASP A 295 7.01 6.31 11.22
CA ASP A 295 7.70 7.60 11.36
C ASP A 295 7.18 8.62 10.31
N PRO A 296 6.86 9.87 10.69
CA PRO A 296 6.28 10.86 9.77
C PRO A 296 7.10 11.09 8.50
N LEU A 297 8.44 11.14 8.59
CA LEU A 297 9.30 11.40 7.45
C LEU A 297 9.34 10.20 6.50
N MET A 298 9.43 8.99 7.06
CA MET A 298 9.39 7.76 6.26
C MET A 298 8.04 7.58 5.59
N VAL A 299 6.94 7.81 6.31
CA VAL A 299 5.58 7.72 5.74
C VAL A 299 5.42 8.72 4.61
N LYS A 300 5.87 9.96 4.76
CA LYS A 300 5.85 10.94 3.67
C LYS A 300 6.62 10.44 2.44
N GLY A 301 7.83 9.90 2.62
CA GLY A 301 8.59 9.30 1.51
C GLY A 301 7.85 8.15 0.81
N PHE A 302 7.09 7.34 1.54
CA PHE A 302 6.25 6.28 0.94
C PHE A 302 5.12 6.86 0.10
N TYR A 303 4.45 7.91 0.59
CA TYR A 303 3.36 8.58 -0.11
C TYR A 303 3.86 9.26 -1.38
N ASP A 304 5.00 9.95 -1.31
CA ASP A 304 5.60 10.60 -2.48
C ASP A 304 6.01 9.56 -3.54
N THR A 305 6.59 8.43 -3.10
CA THR A 305 6.91 7.28 -3.99
C THR A 305 5.69 6.77 -4.77
N LEU A 306 4.51 6.78 -4.15
CA LEU A 306 3.28 6.26 -4.75
C LEU A 306 2.56 7.27 -5.65
N ARG A 307 2.72 8.58 -5.38
CA ARG A 307 1.90 9.64 -5.98
C ARG A 307 2.64 10.58 -6.92
N GLU A 308 3.94 10.78 -6.74
CA GLU A 308 4.67 11.71 -7.60
C GLU A 308 4.97 11.09 -8.97
N THR A 309 5.15 11.95 -9.97
CA THR A 309 5.57 11.56 -11.32
C THR A 309 7.08 11.39 -11.43
N GLU A 310 7.82 12.04 -10.55
CA GLU A 310 9.26 11.95 -10.41
C GLU A 310 9.64 12.10 -8.94
N LEU A 311 10.80 11.58 -8.55
CA LEU A 311 11.34 11.66 -7.20
C LEU A 311 12.69 12.35 -7.27
N SER A 312 12.86 13.39 -6.47
CA SER A 312 14.18 13.98 -6.18
C SER A 312 14.80 13.33 -4.95
N VAL A 313 16.13 13.33 -4.85
CA VAL A 313 16.83 12.84 -3.66
C VAL A 313 16.38 13.63 -2.43
N ASN A 314 15.93 12.92 -1.40
CA ASN A 314 15.50 13.49 -0.12
C ASN A 314 15.84 12.50 1.01
N LEU A 315 17.07 12.62 1.52
CA LEU A 315 17.61 11.71 2.53
C LEU A 315 16.79 11.72 3.86
N PRO A 316 16.28 12.86 4.36
CA PRO A 316 15.37 12.85 5.52
C PRO A 316 14.13 11.97 5.35
N GLN A 317 13.56 11.91 4.14
CA GLN A 317 12.43 11.04 3.81
C GLN A 317 12.86 9.64 3.32
N GLY A 318 14.17 9.39 3.27
CA GLY A 318 14.77 8.14 2.84
C GLY A 318 14.68 7.89 1.33
N ILE A 319 14.56 8.94 0.51
CA ILE A 319 14.64 8.84 -0.95
C ILE A 319 16.12 9.02 -1.32
N PHE A 320 16.79 7.93 -1.69
CA PHE A 320 18.24 7.92 -1.95
C PHE A 320 18.56 8.18 -3.43
N PHE A 321 17.60 7.94 -4.31
CA PHE A 321 17.79 8.09 -5.75
C PHE A 321 16.77 9.04 -6.36
N GLU A 322 17.26 9.84 -7.30
CA GLU A 322 16.38 10.48 -8.27
C GLU A 322 15.77 9.42 -9.20
N MET A 323 14.48 9.54 -9.51
CA MET A 323 13.76 8.54 -10.29
C MET A 323 12.51 9.12 -10.94
N ASP A 324 12.45 9.09 -12.28
CA ASP A 324 11.23 9.34 -13.06
C ASP A 324 10.34 8.09 -13.07
N TRP A 325 9.01 8.25 -13.02
CA TRP A 325 8.04 7.15 -13.03
C TRP A 325 7.61 6.68 -14.42
N ALA A 326 8.22 7.18 -15.49
CA ALA A 326 7.94 6.84 -16.88
C ALA A 326 6.46 6.97 -17.26
N SER A 327 5.79 7.94 -16.65
CA SER A 327 4.34 8.16 -16.73
C SER A 327 3.48 6.97 -16.27
N LEU A 328 4.02 6.02 -15.50
CA LEU A 328 3.21 5.04 -14.80
C LEU A 328 2.21 5.77 -13.89
N ARG A 329 0.97 5.30 -13.92
CA ARG A 329 -0.12 5.89 -13.14
C ARG A 329 0.24 5.97 -11.65
N LYS A 330 -0.37 6.93 -10.96
CA LYS A 330 -0.22 7.13 -9.51
C LYS A 330 -0.98 6.03 -8.76
N CYS A 331 -0.40 5.50 -7.70
CA CYS A 331 -1.04 4.53 -6.81
C CYS A 331 -1.59 5.26 -5.57
N CYS A 332 -2.84 5.00 -5.19
CA CYS A 332 -3.47 5.65 -4.05
C CYS A 332 -2.97 5.05 -2.73
N PRO A 333 -2.30 5.82 -1.86
CA PRO A 333 -1.96 5.34 -0.54
C PRO A 333 -3.22 5.18 0.33
N VAL A 334 -3.18 4.22 1.24
CA VAL A 334 -4.26 3.95 2.20
C VAL A 334 -3.73 4.08 3.63
N ALA A 335 -4.34 4.94 4.43
CA ALA A 335 -4.08 5.09 5.85
C ALA A 335 -5.12 4.29 6.64
N SER A 336 -4.69 3.20 7.26
CA SER A 336 -5.57 2.29 7.99
C SER A 336 -4.92 1.77 9.28
N GLY A 337 -5.71 1.66 10.34
CA GLY A 337 -5.34 0.98 11.58
C GLY A 337 -5.24 1.90 12.80
N GLY A 338 -6.23 1.80 13.69
CA GLY A 338 -6.21 2.49 14.98
C GLY A 338 -6.29 4.01 14.87
N ILE A 339 -6.95 4.53 13.83
CA ILE A 339 -7.24 5.95 13.66
C ILE A 339 -8.71 6.25 13.98
N HIS A 340 -8.99 7.48 14.40
CA HIS A 340 -10.34 7.99 14.71
C HIS A 340 -10.51 9.45 14.28
N CYS A 341 -11.75 9.95 14.23
CA CYS A 341 -12.08 11.28 13.71
C CYS A 341 -11.37 12.45 14.44
N GLY A 342 -11.03 12.30 15.72
CA GLY A 342 -10.27 13.31 16.48
C GLY A 342 -8.89 13.61 15.90
N GLN A 343 -8.31 12.67 15.15
CA GLN A 343 -7.00 12.79 14.51
C GLN A 343 -7.07 13.40 13.10
N MET A 344 -8.25 13.81 12.63
CA MET A 344 -8.46 14.20 11.23
C MET A 344 -7.52 15.33 10.75
N HIS A 345 -7.23 16.30 11.62
CA HIS A 345 -6.28 17.38 11.33
C HIS A 345 -4.87 16.84 11.05
N GLN A 346 -4.38 15.90 11.87
CA GLN A 346 -3.07 15.28 11.69
C GLN A 346 -3.02 14.44 10.42
N LEU A 347 -4.09 13.68 10.14
CA LEU A 347 -4.19 12.85 8.95
C LEU A 347 -4.15 13.71 7.67
N LEU A 348 -4.91 14.81 7.61
CA LEU A 348 -4.86 15.71 6.46
C LEU A 348 -3.49 16.39 6.32
N TYR A 349 -2.87 16.78 7.43
CA TYR A 349 -1.55 17.42 7.43
C TYR A 349 -0.47 16.50 6.86
N TYR A 350 -0.41 15.25 7.36
CA TYR A 350 0.64 14.33 6.94
C TYR A 350 0.37 13.70 5.57
N LEU A 351 -0.89 13.47 5.22
CA LEU A 351 -1.25 12.53 4.16
C LEU A 351 -1.87 13.21 2.92
N GLY A 352 -2.40 14.43 3.05
CA GLY A 352 -3.00 15.19 1.94
C GLY A 352 -4.33 14.61 1.44
N ASP A 353 -4.71 14.95 0.20
CA ASP A 353 -6.03 14.65 -0.36
C ASP A 353 -6.12 13.30 -1.08
N ASP A 354 -5.06 12.92 -1.81
CA ASP A 354 -5.00 11.67 -2.56
C ASP A 354 -4.58 10.52 -1.64
N VAL A 355 -5.53 10.10 -0.81
CA VAL A 355 -5.42 9.01 0.16
C VAL A 355 -6.81 8.44 0.48
N VAL A 356 -6.87 7.15 0.83
CA VAL A 356 -8.04 6.57 1.50
C VAL A 356 -7.79 6.48 3.02
N LEU A 357 -8.64 7.13 3.83
CA LEU A 357 -8.59 7.05 5.30
C LEU A 357 -9.58 5.98 5.80
N GLN A 358 -9.09 4.97 6.53
CA GLN A 358 -9.88 3.81 6.92
C GLN A 358 -10.12 3.69 8.43
N PHE A 359 -11.39 3.78 8.82
CA PHE A 359 -11.86 3.81 10.20
C PHE A 359 -12.66 2.55 10.56
N GLY A 360 -12.02 1.39 10.66
CA GLY A 360 -12.70 0.14 11.04
C GLY A 360 -13.36 0.22 12.43
N GLY A 361 -12.53 0.19 13.48
CA GLY A 361 -13.00 0.38 14.86
C GLY A 361 -13.63 1.75 15.10
N GLY A 362 -13.05 2.81 14.51
CA GLY A 362 -13.55 4.19 14.60
C GLY A 362 -14.89 4.46 13.89
N THR A 363 -15.46 3.47 13.21
CA THR A 363 -16.84 3.53 12.69
C THR A 363 -17.74 2.55 13.45
N ILE A 364 -17.35 1.27 13.47
CA ILE A 364 -18.22 0.19 13.96
C ILE A 364 -18.30 0.19 15.50
N GLY A 365 -17.30 0.74 16.18
CA GLY A 365 -17.28 0.88 17.64
C GLY A 365 -18.04 2.10 18.17
N HIS A 366 -18.67 2.90 17.31
CA HIS A 366 -19.46 4.05 17.75
C HIS A 366 -20.68 3.59 18.58
N PRO A 367 -20.93 4.18 19.77
CA PRO A 367 -21.95 3.68 20.69
C PRO A 367 -23.38 3.83 20.14
N ASP A 368 -23.62 4.84 19.31
CA ASP A 368 -24.92 5.05 18.64
C ASP A 368 -25.08 4.25 17.33
N GLY A 369 -24.17 3.32 17.05
CA GLY A 369 -24.23 2.41 15.90
C GLY A 369 -23.43 2.86 14.67
N ILE A 370 -23.39 1.96 13.67
CA ILE A 370 -22.46 2.04 12.53
C ILE A 370 -22.72 3.28 11.66
N GLN A 371 -23.99 3.62 11.37
CA GLN A 371 -24.32 4.82 10.60
C GLN A 371 -23.79 6.08 11.29
N ALA A 372 -23.96 6.20 12.61
CA ALA A 372 -23.49 7.35 13.38
C ALA A 372 -21.95 7.48 13.32
N GLY A 373 -21.21 6.36 13.46
CA GLY A 373 -19.76 6.36 13.31
C GLY A 373 -19.29 6.79 11.91
N ALA A 374 -19.99 6.35 10.87
CA ALA A 374 -19.69 6.75 9.50
C ALA A 374 -19.95 8.26 9.30
N THR A 375 -21.08 8.77 9.81
CA THR A 375 -21.42 10.19 9.78
C THR A 375 -20.37 11.03 10.51
N ALA A 376 -19.93 10.60 11.69
CA ALA A 376 -18.91 11.29 12.47
C ALA A 376 -17.59 11.45 11.69
N ASN A 377 -17.11 10.38 11.06
CA ASN A 377 -15.89 10.41 10.26
C ASN A 377 -16.04 11.32 9.03
N ARG A 378 -17.19 11.28 8.35
CA ARG A 378 -17.46 12.13 7.18
C ARG A 378 -17.52 13.61 7.53
N VAL A 379 -18.28 13.97 8.58
CA VAL A 379 -18.41 15.36 9.04
C VAL A 379 -17.05 15.91 9.50
N ALA A 380 -16.26 15.12 10.25
CA ALA A 380 -14.93 15.54 10.66
C ALA A 380 -14.00 15.82 9.47
N LEU A 381 -14.03 14.98 8.44
CA LEU A 381 -13.22 15.16 7.22
C LEU A 381 -13.63 16.43 6.47
N GLU A 382 -14.91 16.59 6.17
CA GLU A 382 -15.40 17.72 5.37
C GLU A 382 -15.20 19.05 6.10
N ALA A 383 -15.44 19.10 7.42
CA ALA A 383 -15.17 20.30 8.21
C ALA A 383 -13.69 20.68 8.20
N MET A 384 -12.79 19.70 8.30
CA MET A 384 -11.35 19.96 8.30
C MET A 384 -10.84 20.39 6.91
N VAL A 385 -11.34 19.77 5.84
CA VAL A 385 -11.01 20.17 4.46
C VAL A 385 -11.51 21.59 4.18
N LEU A 386 -12.73 21.93 4.61
CA LEU A 386 -13.27 23.28 4.45
C LEU A 386 -12.41 24.31 5.20
N ALA A 387 -12.12 24.06 6.48
CA ALA A 387 -11.28 24.94 7.30
C ALA A 387 -9.88 25.15 6.68
N ARG A 388 -9.25 24.08 6.18
CA ARG A 388 -7.98 24.17 5.45
C ARG A 388 -8.10 25.06 4.22
N ASN A 389 -9.14 24.85 3.41
CA ASN A 389 -9.32 25.60 2.15
C ASN A 389 -9.68 27.07 2.39
N GLU A 390 -10.26 27.40 3.55
CA GLU A 390 -10.46 28.77 4.03
C GLU A 390 -9.18 29.43 4.58
N GLY A 391 -8.06 28.68 4.63
CA GLY A 391 -6.76 29.20 5.06
C GLY A 391 -6.54 29.18 6.58
N ARG A 392 -7.37 28.45 7.34
CA ARG A 392 -7.16 28.29 8.79
C ARG A 392 -5.91 27.45 9.07
N ASP A 393 -5.25 27.72 10.19
CA ASP A 393 -4.19 26.84 10.69
C ASP A 393 -4.82 25.59 11.31
N TYR A 394 -5.35 24.72 10.45
CA TYR A 394 -6.08 23.53 10.86
C TYR A 394 -5.21 22.51 11.61
N VAL A 395 -3.88 22.67 11.59
CA VAL A 395 -2.96 21.83 12.36
C VAL A 395 -2.99 22.24 13.83
N ALA A 396 -2.90 23.54 14.11
CA ALA A 396 -2.98 24.08 15.47
C ALA A 396 -4.42 24.13 15.99
N GLU A 397 -5.36 24.54 15.15
CA GLU A 397 -6.78 24.75 15.48
C GLU A 397 -7.64 23.48 15.30
N GLY A 398 -7.03 22.36 14.90
CA GLY A 398 -7.73 21.12 14.53
C GLY A 398 -8.75 20.63 15.56
N PRO A 399 -8.37 20.47 16.84
CA PRO A 399 -9.30 20.06 17.89
C PRO A 399 -10.47 21.04 18.07
N GLU A 400 -10.23 22.34 17.98
CA GLU A 400 -11.24 23.39 18.10
C GLU A 400 -12.22 23.36 16.92
N ILE A 401 -11.71 23.21 15.68
CA ILE A 401 -12.54 23.01 14.48
C ILE A 401 -13.51 21.85 14.68
N LEU A 402 -13.00 20.70 15.17
CA LEU A 402 -13.82 19.51 15.41
C LEU A 402 -14.85 19.72 16.52
N LYS A 403 -14.46 20.36 17.63
CA LYS A 403 -15.38 20.70 18.73
C LYS A 403 -16.49 21.65 18.28
N ASP A 404 -16.18 22.61 17.41
CA ASP A 404 -17.16 23.57 16.93
C ASP A 404 -18.21 22.91 16.05
N ILE A 405 -17.82 22.08 15.09
CA ILE A 405 -18.78 21.37 14.24
C ILE A 405 -19.53 20.27 15.01
N ALA A 406 -18.92 19.69 16.05
CA ALA A 406 -19.58 18.73 16.94
C ALA A 406 -20.78 19.32 17.70
N LYS A 407 -20.86 20.66 17.88
CA LYS A 407 -22.05 21.33 18.44
C LYS A 407 -23.29 21.14 17.55
N LEU A 408 -23.09 20.92 16.26
CA LEU A 408 -24.15 20.73 15.26
C LEU A 408 -24.32 19.27 14.82
N CYS A 409 -23.41 18.37 15.22
CA CYS A 409 -23.40 16.96 14.83
C CYS A 409 -23.26 16.06 16.07
N GLY A 410 -24.40 15.53 16.54
CA GLY A 410 -24.45 14.58 17.67
C GLY A 410 -23.49 13.39 17.51
N PRO A 411 -23.50 12.65 16.37
CA PRO A 411 -22.56 11.55 16.15
C PRO A 411 -21.09 11.96 16.30
N LEU A 412 -20.69 13.10 15.75
CA LEU A 412 -19.31 13.55 15.90
C LEU A 412 -18.98 13.91 17.35
N LYS A 413 -19.89 14.57 18.07
CA LYS A 413 -19.70 14.86 19.49
C LYS A 413 -19.44 13.59 20.28
N THR A 414 -20.30 12.58 20.13
CA THR A 414 -20.16 11.29 20.79
C THR A 414 -18.83 10.61 20.45
N ALA A 415 -18.40 10.68 19.18
CA ALA A 415 -17.13 10.09 18.74
C ALA A 415 -15.88 10.83 19.25
N LEU A 416 -15.97 12.11 19.62
CA LEU A 416 -14.87 12.87 20.23
C LEU A 416 -14.81 12.69 21.76
N ASP A 417 -15.96 12.45 22.40
CA ASP A 417 -16.05 12.21 23.83
C ASP A 417 -15.55 10.79 24.23
N LEU A 418 -15.69 9.82 23.32
CA LEU A 418 -15.20 8.43 23.45
C LEU A 418 -13.70 8.32 23.16
#